data_AF-A0ABD0PWT0-F1
#
_entry.id   AF-A0ABD0PWT0-F1
#
_cell.length_a   1.000
_cell.length_b   1.000
_cell.length_c   1.000
_cell.angle_alpha   90.00
_cell.angle_beta   90.00
_cell.angle_gamma   90.00
#
_symmetry.space_group_name_H-M   'P 1'
#
loop_
_entity.id
_entity.type
_entity.pdbx_description
1 polymer ?
#
loop_
_entity_poly.entity_id
_entity_poly.type
_entity_poly.pdbx_seq_one_letter_code
_entity_poly.pdbx_strand_id
1 'polypeptide(L)' 'RGVTYLFDIQVKTFNSVYDGKDLIGQARTGTGKTFSFAIPLVEKLQSETDERKRGRSPK' A
#
# COMPACT_ATOMS: atom_id res chain seq x y z
N ARG A 1 -12.87 -11.56 13.58
CA ARG A 1 -13.70 -10.49 12.97
C ARG A 1 -12.81 -9.72 12.00
N GLY A 2 -13.18 -9.61 10.74
CA GLY A 2 -12.38 -8.95 9.69
C GLY A 2 -12.90 -7.56 9.33
N VAL A 3 -12.16 -6.85 8.50
CA VAL A 3 -12.56 -5.57 7.88
C VAL A 3 -13.32 -5.90 6.59
N THR A 4 -14.58 -5.52 6.49
CA THR A 4 -15.43 -5.78 5.31
C THR A 4 -15.70 -4.53 4.46
N TYR A 5 -15.30 -3.36 4.95
CA TYR A 5 -15.43 -2.07 4.27
C TYR A 5 -14.23 -1.19 4.62
N LEU A 6 -13.90 -0.26 3.72
CA LEU A 6 -12.81 0.69 3.92
C LEU A 6 -13.27 1.88 4.77
N PHE A 7 -12.37 2.39 5.61
CA PHE A 7 -12.59 3.68 6.27
C PHE A 7 -12.43 4.84 5.27
N ASP A 8 -13.07 5.98 5.54
CA ASP A 8 -13.01 7.16 4.66
C ASP A 8 -11.58 7.56 4.25
N ILE A 9 -10.63 7.49 5.18
CA ILE A 9 -9.23 7.84 4.87
C ILE A 9 -8.63 6.86 3.87
N GLN A 10 -8.94 5.56 3.97
CA GLN A 10 -8.47 4.53 3.03
C GLN A 10 -9.06 4.75 1.64
N VAL A 11 -10.36 5.07 1.55
CA VAL A 11 -11.02 5.37 0.26
C VAL A 11 -10.41 6.61 -0.40
N LYS A 12 -10.25 7.70 0.37
CA LYS A 12 -9.75 8.98 -0.15
C LYS A 12 -8.29 8.93 -0.58
N THR A 13 -7.47 8.10 0.06
CA THR A 13 -6.04 8.02 -0.26
C THR A 13 -5.70 6.88 -1.22
N PHE A 14 -6.63 5.95 -1.51
CA PHE A 14 -6.36 4.71 -2.24
C PHE A 14 -5.56 4.95 -3.53
N ASN A 15 -6.13 5.70 -4.47
CA ASN A 15 -5.47 5.94 -5.76
C ASN A 15 -4.11 6.62 -5.60
N SER A 16 -4.03 7.65 -4.76
CA SER A 16 -2.77 8.39 -4.56
C SER A 16 -1.66 7.53 -3.97
N VAL A 17 -1.96 6.66 -3.00
CA VAL A 17 -0.93 5.77 -2.42
C VAL A 17 -0.49 4.71 -3.43
N TYR A 18 -1.42 4.10 -4.17
CA TYR A 18 -1.09 3.10 -5.18
C TYR A 18 -0.37 3.69 -6.40
N ASP A 19 -0.62 4.96 -6.72
CA ASP A 19 0.13 5.73 -7.72
C ASP A 19 1.54 6.11 -7.23
N GLY A 20 1.88 5.84 -5.97
CA GLY A 20 3.17 6.23 -5.37
C GLY A 20 3.34 7.74 -5.17
N LYS A 21 2.22 8.49 -5.06
CA LYS A 21 2.23 9.94 -4.83
C LYS A 21 2.38 10.24 -3.35
N ASP A 22 3.21 11.25 -3.04
CA ASP A 22 3.30 11.79 -1.69
C ASP A 22 1.99 12.48 -1.30
N LEU A 23 1.54 12.22 -0.07
CA LEU A 23 0.31 12.80 0.46
C LEU A 23 0.36 12.97 1.98
N ILE A 24 -0.38 13.96 2.46
CA ILE A 24 -0.61 14.18 3.90
C ILE A 24 -2.04 13.76 4.22
N GLY A 25 -2.19 12.68 4.98
CA GLY A 25 -3.50 12.15 5.40
C GLY A 25 -3.81 12.45 6.87
N GLN A 26 -4.91 13.16 7.14
CA GLN A 26 -5.41 13.39 8.48
C GLN A 26 -6.68 12.57 8.74
N ALA A 27 -6.67 11.75 9.79
CA ALA A 27 -7.86 11.03 10.27
C ALA A 27 -7.74 10.74 11.76
N ARG A 28 -8.85 10.36 12.41
CA ARG A 28 -8.88 10.00 13.84
C ARG A 28 -8.10 8.72 14.13
N THR A 29 -7.69 8.50 15.37
CA THR A 29 -7.09 7.23 15.79
C THR A 29 -8.09 6.07 15.59
N GLY A 30 -7.58 4.87 15.33
CA GLY A 30 -8.44 3.70 15.07
C GLY A 30 -9.10 3.62 13.70
N THR A 31 -8.90 4.58 12.80
CA THR A 31 -9.53 4.58 11.45
C THR A 31 -8.65 3.97 10.35
N GLY A 32 -7.79 3.01 10.68
CA GLY A 32 -7.04 2.25 9.69
C GLY A 32 -5.96 3.00 8.89
N LYS A 33 -5.54 4.21 9.31
CA LYS A 33 -4.47 4.99 8.65
C LYS A 33 -3.19 4.18 8.41
N THR A 34 -2.77 3.38 9.40
CA THR A 34 -1.58 2.53 9.28
C THR A 34 -1.72 1.55 8.11
N PHE A 35 -2.88 0.90 7.97
CA PHE A 35 -3.13 -0.02 6.86
C PHE A 35 -3.21 0.71 5.51
N SER A 36 -3.68 1.96 5.47
CA SER A 36 -3.71 2.76 4.24
C SER A 36 -2.35 2.90 3.56
N PHE A 37 -1.26 2.86 4.33
CA PHE A 37 0.11 2.97 3.81
C PHE A 37 0.88 1.64 3.85
N ALA A 38 0.67 0.83 4.88
CA ALA A 38 1.43 -0.40 5.09
C ALA A 38 1.14 -1.47 4.02
N ILE A 39 -0.12 -1.62 3.60
CA ILE A 39 -0.51 -2.60 2.58
C ILE A 39 0.21 -2.32 1.25
N PRO A 40 0.03 -1.14 0.62
CA PRO A 40 0.69 -0.83 -0.65
C PRO A 40 2.22 -0.81 -0.55
N LEU A 41 2.80 -0.46 0.62
CA LEU A 41 4.24 -0.58 0.84
C LEU A 41 4.71 -2.04 0.78
N VAL A 42 4.01 -2.95 1.47
CA VAL A 42 4.35 -4.37 1.48
C VAL A 42 4.20 -4.96 0.08
N GLU A 43 3.12 -4.64 -0.62
CA GLU A 43 2.88 -5.08 -2.00
C GLU A 43 4.01 -4.62 -2.94
N LYS A 44 4.46 -3.37 -2.82
CA LYS A 44 5.59 -2.84 -3.58
C LYS A 44 6.91 -3.56 -3.27
N LEU A 45 7.20 -3.83 -2.00
CA LEU A 45 8.42 -4.57 -1.62
C LEU A 45 8.40 -6.02 -2.12
N GLN A 46 7.22 -6.64 -2.15
CA GLN A 46 7.03 -7.99 -2.71
C GLN A 46 7.23 -8.00 -4.23
N SER A 47 6.67 -7.02 -4.96
CA SER A 47 6.86 -6.93 -6.40
C SER A 47 8.32 -6.73 -6.80
N GLU A 48 9.04 -5.84 -6.10
CA GLU A 48 10.48 -5.64 -6.32
C GLU A 48 11.30 -6.92 -6.07
N THR A 49 10.91 -7.71 -5.06
CA THR A 49 11.56 -8.98 -4.75
C THR A 49 11.38 -9.99 -5.88
N ASP A 50 10.19 -10.05 -6.48
CA ASP A 50 9.88 -10.96 -7.57
C ASP A 50 10.55 -10.54 -8.88
N GLU A 51 10.67 -9.24 -9.16
CA GLU A 51 11.44 -8.73 -10.30
C GLU A 51 12.92 -9.13 -10.22
N ARG A 52 13.54 -9.02 -9.03
CA ARG A 52 14.93 -9.43 -8.81
C ARG A 52 15.15 -10.93 -9.07
N LYS A 53 14.15 -11.78 -8.78
CA LYS A 53 14.23 -13.23 -9.03
C LYS A 53 14.11 -13.58 -10.52
N ARG A 54 13.45 -12.74 -11.32
CA ARG A 54 13.24 -12.98 -12.76
C ARG A 54 14.41 -12.54 -13.63
N GLY A 55 15.39 -11.81 -13.06
CA GLY A 55 16.54 -11.25 -13.78
C GLY A 55 17.85 -11.97 -13.50
N ARG A 56 18.03 -13.22 -13.97
CA ARG A 56 19.35 -13.69 -14.43
C ARG A 56 19.24 -14.95 -15.27
N SER A 57 19.16 -14.77 -16.58
CA SER A 57 19.59 -15.82 -17.51
C SER A 57 21.12 -15.80 -17.57
N PRO A 58 21.81 -16.94 -17.42
CA PRO A 58 23.26 -17.03 -17.57
C PRO A 58 23.71 -16.56 -18.96
N LYS A 59 24.91 -15.97 -19.05
CA LYS A 59 25.56 -15.61 -20.32
C LYS A 59 26.51 -16.72 -20.73
#